data_AF-A0A1Q7HCE4-F1
#
_entry.id   AF-A0A1Q7HCE4-F1
#
_cell.length_a   1.000
_cell.length_b   1.000
_cell.length_c   1.000
_cell.angle_alpha   90.00
_cell.angle_beta   90.00
_cell.angle_gamma   90.00
#
_symmetry.space_group_name_H-M   'P 1'
#
loop_
_entity.id
_entity.type
_entity.pdbx_description
1 polymer ?
#
loop_
_entity_poly.entity_id
_entity_poly.type
_entity_poly.pdbx_seq_one_letter_code
_entity_poly.pdbx_strand_id
1 'polypeptide(L)'
;MGTSGFTVWLTGMSGSGKSTLAQGLANRLRRLGKVVDVLDGPEMEQMLGIGGAATKDERNAEARKLAWVCKLVTRGGGIIIQSAIESPYREARDDARRQIGRFAEVFVECPTETLIQRDRTGRYKRALAGELKTLPGITEPYEPPAHPEVVVDTSKHGIDEAVEHILGQLVAQRLLDPSVAAMKGRPKVQARAPVSRPPKAGKKVLKMPARKPSRPEKAKRAAPSRRHISARTARADRPRMVAGGKRKR
;
A
#
# COMPACT_ATOMS: atom_id res chain seq x y z
N MET A 1 -13.28 21.81 11.44
CA MET A 1 -13.48 20.40 11.00
C MET A 1 -12.14 19.90 10.50
N GLY A 2 -11.59 18.86 11.13
CA GLY A 2 -10.20 18.42 10.87
C GLY A 2 -9.98 18.01 9.41
N THR A 3 -8.91 18.51 8.80
CA THR A 3 -8.48 18.07 7.47
C THR A 3 -8.16 16.58 7.52
N SER A 4 -8.90 15.76 6.78
CA SER A 4 -8.61 14.34 6.67
C SER A 4 -7.46 14.13 5.70
N GLY A 5 -6.31 13.70 6.22
CA GLY A 5 -5.12 13.38 5.44
C GLY A 5 -5.34 12.20 4.51
N PHE A 6 -4.46 12.02 3.53
CA PHE A 6 -4.46 10.86 2.63
C PHE A 6 -3.10 10.67 1.99
N THR A 7 -2.85 9.45 1.52
CA THR A 7 -1.65 9.12 0.73
C THR A 7 -1.99 8.98 -0.74
N VAL A 8 -1.18 9.57 -1.60
CA VAL A 8 -1.12 9.27 -3.04
C VAL A 8 0.11 8.40 -3.27
N TRP A 9 -0.09 7.20 -3.80
CA TRP A 9 0.97 6.24 -4.06
C TRP A 9 1.18 6.09 -5.56
N LEU A 10 2.27 6.66 -6.08
CA LEU A 10 2.60 6.53 -7.49
C LEU A 10 3.35 5.21 -7.71
N THR A 11 2.84 4.40 -8.63
CA THR A 11 3.50 3.16 -9.08
C THR A 11 3.64 3.16 -10.58
N GLY A 12 4.72 2.60 -11.10
CA GLY A 12 5.04 2.57 -12.51
C GLY A 12 6.49 2.18 -12.73
N MET A 13 6.83 1.79 -13.95
CA MET A 13 8.20 1.43 -14.34
C MET A 13 9.18 2.60 -14.16
N SER A 14 10.48 2.30 -14.10
CA SER A 14 11.54 3.31 -14.02
C SER A 14 11.40 4.32 -15.16
N GLY A 15 11.60 5.62 -14.91
CA GLY A 15 11.48 6.64 -15.96
C GLY A 15 10.05 6.93 -16.47
N SER A 16 9.00 6.32 -15.91
CA SER A 16 7.61 6.59 -16.31
C SER A 16 7.08 7.98 -15.96
N GLY A 17 7.86 8.79 -15.23
CA GLY A 17 7.49 10.17 -14.87
C GLY A 17 6.89 10.35 -13.47
N LYS A 18 6.99 9.34 -12.59
CA LYS A 18 6.48 9.38 -11.20
C LYS A 18 6.93 10.61 -10.43
N SER A 19 8.24 10.85 -10.32
CA SER A 19 8.82 12.01 -9.61
C SER A 19 8.32 13.35 -10.15
N THR A 20 8.26 13.49 -11.47
CA THR A 20 7.73 14.69 -12.13
C THR A 20 6.26 14.93 -11.81
N LEU A 21 5.43 13.88 -11.89
CA LEU A 21 4.02 13.96 -11.53
C LEU A 21 3.81 14.23 -10.04
N ALA A 22 4.61 13.61 -9.17
CA ALA A 22 4.54 13.80 -7.72
C ALA A 22 4.80 15.27 -7.37
N GLN A 23 5.84 15.88 -7.93
CA GLN A 23 6.15 17.29 -7.71
C GLN A 23 5.07 18.21 -8.30
N GLY A 24 4.58 17.92 -9.51
CA GLY A 24 3.49 18.68 -10.14
C GLY A 24 2.21 18.67 -9.30
N LEU A 25 1.82 17.49 -8.81
CA LEU A 25 0.67 17.31 -7.93
C LEU A 25 0.85 18.03 -6.60
N ALA A 26 2.02 17.90 -5.97
CA ALA A 26 2.34 18.59 -4.73
C ALA A 26 2.24 20.10 -4.89
N ASN A 27 2.84 20.66 -5.95
CA ASN A 27 2.78 22.08 -6.23
C ASN A 27 1.34 22.56 -6.40
N ARG A 28 0.50 21.77 -7.08
CA ARG A 28 -0.91 22.10 -7.27
C ARG A 28 -1.70 22.06 -5.96
N LEU A 29 -1.50 21.04 -5.13
CA LEU A 29 -2.11 20.94 -3.80
C LEU A 29 -1.67 22.06 -2.85
N ARG A 30 -0.39 22.45 -2.86
CA ARG A 30 0.12 23.60 -2.07
C ARG A 30 -0.53 24.91 -2.50
N ARG A 31 -0.68 25.16 -3.80
CA ARG A 31 -1.43 26.32 -4.33
C ARG A 31 -2.89 26.36 -3.87
N LEU A 32 -3.45 25.20 -3.54
CA LEU A 32 -4.80 25.05 -2.99
C LEU A 32 -4.85 25.11 -1.46
N GLY A 33 -3.77 25.58 -0.81
CA GLY A 33 -3.66 25.76 0.63
C GLY A 33 -3.52 24.46 1.41
N LYS A 34 -3.12 23.36 0.76
CA LYS A 34 -2.90 22.07 1.44
C LYS A 34 -1.46 21.92 1.90
N VAL A 35 -1.30 21.34 3.09
CA VAL A 35 -0.01 20.86 3.59
C VAL A 35 0.25 19.49 2.97
N VAL A 36 1.28 19.40 2.14
CA VAL A 36 1.64 18.19 1.41
C VAL A 36 3.15 17.98 1.38
N ASP A 37 3.54 16.76 1.71
CA ASP A 37 4.92 16.27 1.63
C ASP A 37 5.08 15.28 0.48
N VAL A 38 6.27 15.25 -0.09
CA VAL A 38 6.63 14.33 -1.18
C VAL A 38 7.76 13.46 -0.68
N LEU A 39 7.58 12.15 -0.77
CA LEU A 39 8.63 11.17 -0.54
C LEU A 39 9.22 10.80 -1.90
N ASP A 40 10.32 11.45 -2.25
CA ASP A 40 11.02 11.28 -3.52
C ASP A 40 12.49 11.66 -3.39
N GLY A 41 13.34 11.04 -4.20
CA GLY A 41 14.74 11.42 -4.35
C GLY A 41 15.72 10.80 -3.34
N PRO A 42 17.03 10.97 -3.61
CA PRO A 42 18.10 10.22 -2.96
C PRO A 42 18.29 10.54 -1.48
N GLU A 43 18.00 11.76 -1.04
CA GLU A 43 18.10 12.16 0.36
C GLU A 43 17.09 11.39 1.23
N MET A 44 15.84 11.29 0.76
CA MET A 44 14.80 10.53 1.44
C MET A 44 15.12 9.03 1.43
N GLU A 45 15.61 8.52 0.31
CA GLU A 45 16.04 7.13 0.16
C GLU A 45 17.13 6.77 1.17
N GLN A 46 18.15 7.61 1.28
CA GLN A 46 19.23 7.45 2.26
C GLN A 46 18.70 7.51 3.69
N MET A 47 17.86 8.49 4.03
CA MET A 47 17.34 8.67 5.40
C MET A 47 16.49 7.49 5.85
N LEU A 48 15.68 6.91 4.96
CA LEU A 48 14.81 5.77 5.29
C LEU A 48 15.48 4.41 5.07
N GLY A 49 16.68 4.37 4.49
CA GLY A 49 17.33 3.13 4.08
C GLY A 49 16.45 2.33 3.12
N ILE A 50 16.04 2.98 2.02
CA ILE A 50 15.24 2.46 0.91
C ILE A 50 15.89 2.84 -0.44
N GLY A 51 15.34 2.38 -1.57
CA GLY A 51 15.83 2.72 -2.91
C GLY A 51 16.98 1.84 -3.41
N GLY A 52 17.45 0.90 -2.57
CA GLY A 52 18.58 0.01 -2.86
C GLY A 52 18.20 -1.45 -3.07
N ALA A 53 16.92 -1.81 -2.93
CA ALA A 53 16.47 -3.20 -2.98
C ALA A 53 16.77 -3.88 -4.33
N ALA A 54 17.38 -5.07 -4.25
CA ALA A 54 17.72 -5.93 -5.38
C ALA A 54 16.82 -7.16 -5.47
N THR A 55 16.15 -7.55 -4.38
CA THR A 55 15.25 -8.71 -4.35
C THR A 55 13.79 -8.32 -4.13
N LYS A 56 12.87 -9.24 -4.46
CA LYS A 56 11.44 -9.09 -4.18
C LYS A 56 11.17 -8.78 -2.69
N ASP A 57 11.80 -9.52 -1.80
CA ASP A 57 11.58 -9.38 -0.35
C ASP A 57 12.11 -8.05 0.18
N GLU A 58 13.26 -7.58 -0.32
CA GLU A 58 13.79 -6.26 0.00
C GLU A 58 12.86 -5.15 -0.48
N ARG A 59 12.37 -5.21 -1.73
CA ARG A 59 11.41 -4.21 -2.26
C ARG A 59 10.12 -4.21 -1.45
N ASN A 60 9.62 -5.37 -1.06
CA ASN A 60 8.46 -5.50 -0.19
C ASN A 60 8.73 -4.97 1.23
N ALA A 61 9.94 -5.11 1.76
CA ALA A 61 10.33 -4.52 3.04
C ALA A 61 10.42 -2.99 2.96
N GLU A 62 11.02 -2.43 1.91
CA GLU A 62 11.05 -0.98 1.65
C GLU A 62 9.64 -0.40 1.54
N ALA A 63 8.76 -1.04 0.77
CA ALA A 63 7.35 -0.64 0.64
C ALA A 63 6.62 -0.65 1.99
N ARG A 64 6.85 -1.65 2.85
CA ARG A 64 6.25 -1.72 4.19
C ARG A 64 6.76 -0.61 5.12
N LYS A 65 8.07 -0.33 5.12
CA LYS A 65 8.66 0.79 5.89
C LYS A 65 7.99 2.11 5.50
N LEU A 66 7.90 2.35 4.20
CA LEU A 66 7.34 3.58 3.69
C LEU A 66 5.82 3.68 3.93
N ALA A 67 5.09 2.59 3.76
CA ALA A 67 3.66 2.55 4.07
C ALA A 67 3.39 2.93 5.53
N TRP A 68 4.27 2.53 6.44
CA TRP A 68 4.18 2.93 7.85
C TRP A 68 4.37 4.44 8.05
N VAL A 69 5.35 5.05 7.39
CA VAL A 69 5.55 6.53 7.39
C VAL A 69 4.32 7.23 6.83
N CYS A 70 3.85 6.81 5.66
CA CYS A 70 2.67 7.39 4.99
C CYS A 70 1.41 7.29 5.88
N LYS A 71 1.24 6.16 6.58
CA LYS A 71 0.14 5.93 7.52
C LYS A 71 0.19 6.93 8.69
N LEU A 72 1.36 7.21 9.25
CA LEU A 72 1.49 8.17 10.35
C LEU A 72 1.11 9.59 9.93
N VAL A 73 1.61 10.04 8.78
CA VAL A 73 1.30 11.38 8.23
C VAL A 73 -0.19 11.49 7.88
N THR A 74 -0.73 10.47 7.21
CA THR A 74 -2.15 10.40 6.85
C THR A 74 -3.05 10.45 8.09
N ARG A 75 -2.69 9.71 9.15
CA ARG A 75 -3.42 9.71 10.43
C ARG A 75 -3.37 11.08 11.12
N GLY A 76 -2.28 11.82 10.98
CA GLY A 76 -2.12 13.18 11.49
C GLY A 76 -2.87 14.26 10.70
N GLY A 77 -3.56 13.90 9.61
CA GLY A 77 -4.28 14.86 8.77
C GLY A 77 -3.47 15.42 7.60
N GLY A 78 -2.22 15.00 7.42
CA GLY A 78 -1.35 15.43 6.34
C GLY A 78 -1.61 14.71 5.02
N ILE A 79 -1.26 15.34 3.91
CA ILE A 79 -1.23 14.70 2.60
C ILE A 79 0.21 14.29 2.29
N ILE A 80 0.40 13.06 1.83
CA ILE A 80 1.73 12.56 1.45
C ILE A 80 1.69 11.91 0.07
N ILE A 81 2.67 12.24 -0.76
CA ILE A 81 2.79 11.71 -2.11
C ILE A 81 4.06 10.87 -2.16
N GLN A 82 3.93 9.58 -2.43
CA GLN A 82 5.05 8.68 -2.58
C GLN A 82 5.44 8.49 -4.04
N SER A 83 6.71 8.71 -4.37
CA SER A 83 7.35 8.26 -5.62
C SER A 83 8.78 7.71 -5.46
N ALA A 84 9.35 7.71 -4.26
CA ALA A 84 10.74 7.31 -3.96
C ALA A 84 11.11 5.85 -4.29
N ILE A 85 10.13 4.93 -4.37
CA ILE A 85 10.41 3.51 -4.64
C ILE A 85 9.61 3.00 -5.83
N GLU A 86 10.23 2.11 -6.58
CA GLU A 86 9.52 1.24 -7.51
C GLU A 86 8.79 0.16 -6.71
N SER A 87 7.46 0.13 -6.82
CA SER A 87 6.62 -0.87 -6.17
C SER A 87 6.05 -1.85 -7.21
N PRO A 88 6.85 -2.78 -7.76
CA PRO A 88 6.43 -3.62 -8.89
C PRO A 88 5.43 -4.71 -8.51
N TYR A 89 5.42 -5.16 -7.25
CA TYR A 89 4.57 -6.27 -6.79
C TYR A 89 3.24 -5.77 -6.23
N ARG A 90 2.11 -6.34 -6.67
CA ARG A 90 0.77 -5.95 -6.19
C ARG A 90 0.60 -6.17 -4.70
N GLU A 91 1.11 -7.29 -4.19
CA GLU A 91 1.02 -7.67 -2.78
C GLU A 91 1.44 -6.52 -1.84
N ALA A 92 2.58 -5.88 -2.11
CA ALA A 92 3.08 -4.79 -1.29
C ALA A 92 2.20 -3.53 -1.40
N ARG A 93 1.65 -3.23 -2.58
CA ARG A 93 0.76 -2.08 -2.78
C ARG A 93 -0.60 -2.29 -2.13
N ASP A 94 -1.13 -3.50 -2.22
CA ASP A 94 -2.38 -3.89 -1.54
C ASP A 94 -2.20 -3.86 -0.01
N ASP A 95 -1.04 -4.25 0.49
CA ASP A 95 -0.72 -4.12 1.91
C ASP A 95 -0.61 -2.66 2.36
N ALA A 96 0.10 -1.82 1.61
CA ALA A 96 0.17 -0.38 1.87
C ALA A 96 -1.23 0.25 1.89
N ARG A 97 -2.06 -0.06 0.90
CA ARG A 97 -3.47 0.37 0.81
C ARG A 97 -4.26 0.00 2.06
N ARG A 98 -4.20 -1.27 2.49
CA ARG A 98 -4.89 -1.75 3.70
C ARG A 98 -4.41 -1.04 4.96
N GLN A 99 -3.10 -0.85 5.10
CA GLN A 99 -2.51 -0.26 6.30
C GLN A 99 -2.79 1.23 6.45
N ILE A 100 -2.80 1.98 5.34
CA ILE A 100 -2.97 3.44 5.31
C ILE A 100 -4.45 3.83 5.38
N GLY A 101 -5.33 3.09 4.71
CA GLY A 101 -6.77 3.36 4.66
C GLY A 101 -7.12 4.47 3.66
N ARG A 102 -6.86 5.74 4.00
CA ARG A 102 -7.10 6.88 3.09
C ARG A 102 -5.99 6.95 2.04
N PHE A 103 -6.16 6.19 0.96
CA PHE A 103 -5.12 5.88 0.00
C PHE A 103 -5.66 5.95 -1.44
N ALA A 104 -4.87 6.53 -2.34
CA ALA A 104 -5.09 6.48 -3.78
C ALA A 104 -3.84 5.94 -4.49
N GLU A 105 -4.00 4.86 -5.24
CA GLU A 105 -2.98 4.33 -6.14
C GLU A 105 -3.09 5.02 -7.50
N VAL A 106 -1.99 5.63 -7.92
CA VAL A 106 -1.83 6.25 -9.24
C VAL A 106 -0.89 5.37 -10.05
N PHE A 107 -1.45 4.66 -11.03
CA PHE A 107 -0.66 3.91 -11.99
C PHE A 107 -0.14 4.84 -13.09
N VAL A 108 1.17 5.04 -13.09
CA VAL A 108 1.89 5.83 -14.08
C VAL A 108 2.38 4.90 -15.17
N GLU A 109 1.51 4.70 -16.16
CA GLU A 109 1.74 3.86 -17.32
C GLU A 109 2.59 4.59 -18.36
N CYS A 110 3.52 3.87 -18.95
CA CYS A 110 4.31 4.33 -20.08
C CYS A 110 4.80 3.09 -20.84
N PRO A 111 4.61 2.99 -22.17
CA PRO A 111 5.09 1.85 -22.94
C PRO A 111 6.60 1.64 -22.79
N THR A 112 7.01 0.37 -22.73
CA THR A 112 8.42 -0.01 -22.52
C THR A 112 9.32 0.60 -23.60
N GLU A 113 8.85 0.64 -24.85
CA GLU A 113 9.57 1.22 -25.98
C GLU A 113 9.88 2.70 -25.74
N THR A 114 8.92 3.46 -25.21
CA THR A 114 9.10 4.86 -24.85
C THR A 114 10.09 5.02 -23.68
N LEU A 115 10.06 4.11 -22.71
CA LEU A 115 11.00 4.14 -21.58
C LEU A 115 12.44 3.86 -22.01
N ILE A 116 12.64 2.89 -22.92
CA ILE A 116 13.94 2.59 -23.52
C ILE A 116 14.45 3.80 -24.31
N GLN A 117 13.59 4.44 -25.11
CA GLN A 117 13.96 5.67 -25.86
C GLN A 117 14.36 6.81 -24.93
N ARG A 118 13.68 6.95 -23.79
CA ARG A 118 13.94 8.02 -22.81
C ARG A 118 15.21 7.79 -21.99
N ASP A 119 15.77 6.57 -21.91
CA ASP A 119 16.72 6.06 -20.91
C ASP A 119 17.86 7.01 -20.46
N ARG A 120 17.51 8.04 -19.66
CA ARG A 120 18.43 9.09 -19.21
C ARG A 120 19.54 8.56 -18.32
N THR A 121 19.28 7.43 -17.67
CA THR A 121 20.18 6.81 -16.68
C THR A 121 20.99 5.65 -17.24
N GLY A 122 20.75 5.24 -18.49
CA GLY A 122 21.37 4.06 -19.10
C GLY A 122 20.94 2.72 -18.47
N ARG A 123 19.88 2.70 -17.66
CA ARG A 123 19.44 1.50 -16.93
C ARG A 123 18.81 0.48 -17.86
N TYR A 124 18.00 0.93 -18.82
CA TYR A 124 17.38 0.06 -19.81
C TYR A 124 18.43 -0.55 -20.73
N LYS A 125 19.38 0.25 -21.22
CA LYS A 125 20.50 -0.23 -22.04
C LYS A 125 21.29 -1.33 -21.32
N ARG A 126 21.66 -1.10 -20.06
CA ARG A 126 22.41 -2.07 -19.23
C ARG A 126 21.60 -3.34 -18.94
N ALA A 127 20.29 -3.21 -18.71
CA ALA A 127 19.43 -4.37 -18.48
C ALA A 127 19.29 -5.23 -19.73
N LEU A 128 19.09 -4.61 -20.90
CA LEU A 128 19.01 -5.30 -22.19
C LEU A 128 20.33 -5.95 -22.59
N ALA A 129 21.47 -5.38 -22.17
CA ALA A 129 22.80 -5.97 -22.33
C ALA A 129 23.10 -7.11 -21.32
N GLY A 130 22.20 -7.38 -20.36
CA GLY A 130 22.41 -8.39 -19.32
C GLY A 130 23.32 -7.95 -18.16
N GLU A 131 23.76 -6.69 -18.15
CA GLU A 131 24.64 -6.12 -17.11
C GLU A 131 23.87 -5.71 -15.85
N LEU A 132 22.60 -5.31 -15.99
CA LEU A 132 21.72 -4.97 -14.87
C LEU A 132 20.68 -6.08 -14.68
N LYS A 133 20.79 -6.81 -13.57
CA LYS A 133 19.91 -7.96 -13.28
C LYS A 133 18.57 -7.58 -12.64
N THR A 134 18.43 -6.34 -12.15
CA THR A 134 17.32 -5.93 -11.27
C THR A 134 16.54 -4.72 -11.80
N LEU A 135 15.91 -4.87 -12.97
CA LEU A 135 15.05 -3.86 -13.57
C LEU A 135 13.62 -4.40 -13.80
N PRO A 136 12.63 -3.96 -12.99
CA PRO A 136 11.24 -4.35 -13.16
C PRO A 136 10.70 -3.98 -14.54
N GLY A 137 10.01 -4.92 -15.18
CA GLY A 137 9.49 -4.83 -16.54
C GLY A 137 10.46 -5.31 -17.62
N ILE A 138 11.76 -5.50 -17.30
CA ILE A 138 12.78 -5.98 -18.25
C ILE A 138 13.36 -7.33 -17.78
N THR A 139 14.05 -7.35 -16.64
CA THR A 139 14.68 -8.57 -16.09
C THR A 139 13.89 -9.19 -14.96
N GLU A 140 12.97 -8.43 -14.36
CA GLU A 140 12.05 -8.87 -13.30
C GLU A 140 10.61 -8.52 -13.71
N PRO A 141 9.58 -9.23 -13.22
CA PRO A 141 8.20 -8.86 -13.51
C PRO A 141 7.82 -7.52 -12.86
N TYR A 142 7.05 -6.71 -13.60
CA TYR A 142 6.26 -5.63 -13.04
C TYR A 142 4.80 -6.07 -13.09
N GLU A 143 4.09 -6.06 -11.96
CA GLU A 143 2.68 -6.45 -11.88
C GLU A 143 1.82 -5.17 -11.88
N PRO A 144 1.17 -4.80 -13.00
CA PRO A 144 0.30 -3.62 -13.02
C PRO A 144 -0.84 -3.75 -12.00
N PRO A 145 -1.26 -2.64 -11.38
CA PRO A 145 -2.37 -2.66 -10.44
C PRO A 145 -3.67 -3.03 -11.17
N ALA A 146 -4.47 -3.91 -10.57
CA ALA A 146 -5.73 -4.35 -11.17
C ALA A 146 -6.83 -3.28 -11.06
N HIS A 147 -6.83 -2.52 -9.95
CA HIS A 147 -7.89 -1.54 -9.65
C HIS A 147 -7.31 -0.24 -9.06
N PRO A 148 -6.37 0.44 -9.75
CA PRO A 148 -5.88 1.72 -9.29
C PRO A 148 -7.02 2.75 -9.25
N GLU A 149 -6.89 3.76 -8.38
CA GLU A 149 -7.82 4.89 -8.36
C GLU A 149 -7.63 5.78 -9.58
N VAL A 150 -6.40 5.84 -10.10
CA VAL A 150 -6.04 6.66 -11.26
C VAL A 150 -5.08 5.90 -12.16
N VAL A 151 -5.29 5.98 -13.48
CA VAL A 151 -4.32 5.57 -14.49
C VAL A 151 -3.91 6.81 -15.28
N VAL A 152 -2.60 7.02 -15.44
CA VAL A 152 -2.04 8.11 -16.23
C VAL A 152 -1.07 7.52 -17.23
N ASP A 153 -1.34 7.71 -18.52
CA ASP A 153 -0.40 7.38 -19.59
C ASP A 153 0.48 8.60 -19.90
N THR A 154 1.74 8.57 -19.46
CA THR A 154 2.70 9.68 -19.64
C THR A 154 3.38 9.70 -21.00
N SER A 155 3.01 8.77 -21.90
CA SER A 155 3.36 8.86 -23.31
C SER A 155 2.35 9.69 -24.11
N LYS A 156 1.13 9.87 -23.58
CA LYS A 156 0.02 10.55 -24.26
C LYS A 156 -0.36 11.89 -23.65
N HIS A 157 -0.21 12.06 -22.33
CA HIS A 157 -0.67 13.25 -21.62
C HIS A 157 0.49 14.14 -21.19
N GLY A 158 0.26 15.46 -21.26
CA GLY A 158 1.15 16.44 -20.65
C GLY A 158 1.08 16.39 -19.11
N ILE A 159 2.10 16.93 -18.45
CA ILE A 159 2.19 16.92 -16.97
C ILE A 159 0.97 17.61 -16.33
N ASP A 160 0.60 18.80 -16.83
CA ASP A 160 -0.52 19.57 -16.26
C ASP A 160 -1.86 18.84 -16.42
N GLU A 161 -2.10 18.25 -17.59
CA GLU A 161 -3.30 17.46 -17.86
C GLU A 161 -3.38 16.22 -16.94
N ALA A 162 -2.26 15.51 -16.78
CA ALA A 162 -2.16 14.37 -15.89
C ALA A 162 -2.41 14.77 -14.42
N VAL A 163 -1.87 15.90 -13.97
CA VAL A 163 -2.08 16.41 -12.61
C VAL A 163 -3.54 16.77 -12.38
N GLU A 164 -4.18 17.47 -13.32
CA GLU A 164 -5.61 17.82 -13.21
C GLU A 164 -6.50 16.57 -13.25
N HIS A 165 -6.13 15.56 -14.07
CA HIS A 165 -6.81 14.26 -14.06
C HIS A 165 -6.71 13.58 -12.69
N ILE A 166 -5.52 13.50 -12.10
CA ILE A 166 -5.31 12.93 -10.76
C ILE A 166 -6.16 13.67 -9.73
N LEU A 167 -6.15 15.01 -9.72
CA LEU A 167 -6.92 15.80 -8.77
C LEU A 167 -8.42 15.53 -8.86
N GLY A 168 -8.96 15.47 -10.08
CA GLY A 168 -10.37 15.14 -10.25
C GLY A 168 -10.73 13.74 -9.78
N GLN A 169 -9.85 12.75 -9.95
CA GLN A 169 -10.05 11.42 -9.35
C GLN A 169 -9.97 11.45 -7.82
N LEU A 170 -9.04 12.21 -7.23
CA LEU A 170 -8.97 12.36 -5.77
C LEU A 170 -10.27 12.96 -5.18
N VAL A 171 -10.93 13.86 -5.93
CA VAL A 171 -12.27 14.36 -5.56
C VAL A 171 -13.33 13.28 -5.69
N ALA A 172 -13.33 12.53 -6.80
CA ALA A 172 -14.28 11.44 -7.02
C ALA A 172 -14.19 10.37 -5.92
N GLN A 173 -12.99 10.10 -5.41
CA GLN A 173 -12.71 9.19 -4.29
C GLN A 173 -13.00 9.81 -2.91
N ARG A 174 -13.45 11.07 -2.85
CA ARG A 174 -13.70 11.83 -1.59
C ARG A 174 -12.44 11.95 -0.71
N LEU A 175 -11.27 11.94 -1.35
CA LEU A 175 -9.98 12.22 -0.71
C LEU A 175 -9.72 13.72 -0.66
N LEU A 176 -10.15 14.43 -1.71
CA LEU A 176 -10.08 15.88 -1.82
C LEU A 176 -11.50 16.47 -1.87
N ASP A 177 -11.70 17.63 -1.22
CA ASP A 177 -12.99 18.31 -1.25
C ASP A 177 -13.26 18.92 -2.64
N PRO A 178 -14.47 18.80 -3.21
CA PRO A 178 -14.80 19.39 -4.51
C PRO A 178 -14.57 20.90 -4.60
N SER A 179 -14.74 21.65 -3.51
CA SER A 179 -14.46 23.10 -3.46
C SER A 179 -12.99 23.43 -3.68
N VAL A 180 -12.10 22.48 -3.40
CA VAL A 180 -10.65 22.59 -3.57
C VAL A 180 -10.24 22.33 -5.02
N ALA A 181 -10.98 21.48 -5.76
CA ALA A 181 -10.69 21.19 -7.17
C ALA A 181 -11.49 22.05 -8.17
N ALA A 182 -12.54 22.74 -7.72
CA ALA A 182 -13.41 23.55 -8.58
C ALA A 182 -12.74 24.80 -9.21
N MET A 183 -11.42 24.98 -9.07
CA MET A 183 -10.68 26.07 -9.71
C MET A 183 -10.24 25.81 -11.17
N LYS A 184 -10.68 24.73 -11.84
CA LYS A 184 -10.97 24.61 -13.30
C LYS A 184 -11.11 23.14 -13.72
N GLY A 185 -12.27 22.77 -14.31
CA GLY A 185 -12.45 21.54 -15.12
C GLY A 185 -12.64 20.23 -14.35
N ARG A 186 -13.89 19.72 -14.27
CA ARG A 186 -14.17 18.37 -13.74
C ARG A 186 -13.85 17.30 -14.81
N PRO A 187 -13.02 16.28 -14.53
CA PRO A 187 -12.93 15.11 -15.41
C PRO A 187 -14.15 14.20 -15.24
N LYS A 188 -14.58 13.58 -16.34
CA LYS A 188 -15.67 12.60 -16.37
C LYS A 188 -15.20 11.30 -15.70
N VAL A 189 -15.91 10.86 -14.67
CA VAL A 189 -15.67 9.59 -13.98
C VAL A 189 -16.17 8.45 -14.86
N GLN A 190 -15.29 7.54 -15.27
CA GLN A 190 -15.72 6.23 -15.79
C GLN A 190 -16.17 5.37 -14.61
N ALA A 191 -17.42 4.92 -14.63
CA ALA A 191 -17.96 4.05 -13.60
C ALA A 191 -17.17 2.74 -13.57
N ARG A 192 -16.72 2.32 -12.39
CA ARG A 192 -16.20 0.96 -12.17
C ARG A 192 -17.25 -0.04 -12.64
N ALA A 193 -16.85 -1.00 -13.46
CA ALA A 193 -17.71 -2.12 -13.82
C ALA A 193 -18.20 -2.82 -12.54
N PRO A 194 -19.51 -3.07 -12.38
CA PRO A 194 -20.00 -3.80 -11.23
C PRO A 194 -19.44 -5.22 -11.26
N VAL A 195 -18.84 -5.64 -10.15
CA VAL A 195 -18.45 -7.03 -9.93
C VAL A 195 -19.71 -7.88 -10.08
N SER A 196 -19.71 -8.79 -11.05
CA SER A 196 -20.81 -9.71 -11.27
C SER A 196 -21.01 -10.54 -10.00
N ARG A 197 -22.24 -10.51 -9.46
CA ARG A 197 -22.62 -11.36 -8.33
C ARG A 197 -22.46 -12.84 -8.76
N PRO A 198 -21.96 -13.71 -7.87
CA PRO A 198 -21.97 -15.14 -8.16
C PRO A 198 -23.42 -15.62 -8.35
N PRO A 199 -23.65 -16.59 -9.25
CA PRO A 199 -25.00 -17.06 -9.55
C PRO A 199 -25.68 -17.57 -8.28
N LYS A 200 -26.93 -17.18 -8.08
CA LYS A 200 -27.75 -17.70 -6.99
C LYS A 200 -27.90 -19.21 -7.18
N ALA A 201 -27.42 -20.00 -6.22
CA ALA A 201 -27.75 -21.42 -6.14
C ALA A 201 -29.28 -21.57 -6.09
N GLY A 202 -29.85 -22.13 -7.16
CA GLY A 202 -31.27 -22.46 -7.21
C GLY A 202 -31.58 -23.48 -6.12
N LYS A 203 -32.47 -23.12 -5.18
CA LYS A 203 -33.03 -24.08 -4.24
C LYS A 203 -33.90 -25.09 -5.01
N LYS A 204 -33.31 -26.20 -5.45
CA LYS A 204 -34.08 -27.42 -5.73
C LYS A 204 -34.49 -28.00 -4.38
N VAL A 205 -35.74 -27.77 -4.00
CA VAL A 205 -36.37 -28.45 -2.86
C VAL A 205 -36.63 -29.89 -3.29
N LEU A 206 -35.78 -30.82 -2.85
CA LEU A 206 -36.11 -32.25 -2.89
C LEU A 206 -37.20 -32.51 -1.85
N LYS A 207 -38.40 -32.90 -2.31
CA LYS A 207 -39.47 -33.44 -1.46
C LYS A 207 -39.01 -34.80 -0.91
N MET A 208 -38.79 -34.88 0.41
CA MET A 208 -38.69 -36.15 1.12
C MET A 208 -40.06 -36.54 1.69
N PRO A 209 -40.44 -37.83 1.65
CA PRO A 209 -41.70 -38.28 2.24
C PRO A 209 -41.63 -38.27 3.77
N ALA A 210 -42.76 -37.94 4.40
CA ALA A 210 -42.91 -37.77 5.84
C ALA A 210 -42.67 -39.09 6.59
N ARG A 211 -41.76 -39.07 7.57
CA ARG A 211 -41.63 -40.11 8.61
C ARG A 211 -42.50 -39.75 9.81
N LYS A 212 -43.31 -40.72 10.27
CA LYS A 212 -44.15 -40.64 11.48
C LYS A 212 -43.32 -40.42 12.75
N PRO A 213 -43.87 -39.74 13.77
CA PRO A 213 -43.12 -39.36 14.96
C PRO A 213 -42.86 -40.56 15.88
N SER A 214 -41.59 -40.79 16.23
CA SER A 214 -41.19 -41.69 17.32
C SER A 214 -41.14 -40.93 18.65
N ARG A 215 -41.68 -41.56 19.71
CA ARG A 215 -41.79 -41.10 21.10
C ARG A 215 -40.50 -40.50 21.68
N PRO A 216 -40.59 -39.58 22.66
CA PRO A 216 -39.41 -38.95 23.27
C PRO A 216 -38.71 -39.91 24.24
N GLU A 217 -37.41 -40.14 24.02
CA GLU A 217 -36.55 -40.84 24.97
C GLU A 217 -36.01 -39.86 26.03
N LYS A 218 -36.03 -40.30 27.28
CA LYS A 218 -35.80 -39.51 28.49
C LYS A 218 -34.36 -38.99 28.59
N ALA A 219 -34.24 -37.74 29.04
CA ALA A 219 -32.98 -37.08 29.36
C ALA A 219 -32.13 -37.87 30.36
N LYS A 220 -30.86 -38.10 30.02
CA LYS A 220 -29.80 -38.40 31.00
C LYS A 220 -28.92 -37.17 31.19
N ARG A 221 -29.03 -36.58 32.38
CA ARG A 221 -28.09 -35.62 32.94
C ARG A 221 -26.72 -36.30 33.12
N ALA A 222 -25.65 -35.67 32.67
CA ALA A 222 -24.31 -35.91 33.19
C ALA A 222 -23.71 -34.57 33.65
N ALA A 223 -23.34 -34.54 34.92
CA ALA A 223 -22.79 -33.40 35.65
C ALA A 223 -21.27 -33.22 35.37
N PRO A 224 -20.65 -32.10 35.79
CA PRO A 224 -19.33 -31.70 35.32
C PRO A 224 -18.20 -32.35 36.15
N SER A 225 -17.10 -32.73 35.52
CA SER A 225 -15.88 -33.08 36.26
C SER A 225 -15.05 -31.82 36.55
N ARG A 226 -15.00 -31.46 37.84
CA ARG A 226 -14.08 -30.45 38.39
C ARG A 226 -12.67 -31.04 38.60
N ARG A 227 -11.69 -30.20 38.22
CA ARG A 227 -10.39 -29.89 38.88
C ARG A 227 -9.44 -31.01 39.29
N HIS A 228 -8.17 -30.82 38.92
CA HIS A 228 -7.11 -30.77 39.93
C HIS A 228 -6.25 -29.51 39.80
N ILE A 229 -6.04 -28.91 40.97
CA ILE A 229 -5.20 -27.77 41.30
C ILE A 229 -3.89 -28.32 41.90
N SER A 230 -2.75 -27.71 41.55
CA SER A 230 -1.61 -27.42 42.45
C SER A 230 -0.64 -26.53 41.63
N ALA A 231 -0.35 -25.26 41.90
CA ALA A 231 -0.03 -24.50 43.10
C ALA A 231 1.25 -24.96 43.82
N ARG A 232 2.34 -24.20 43.65
CA ARG A 232 3.38 -23.82 44.65
C ARG A 232 4.38 -22.86 43.98
N THR A 233 4.38 -21.54 44.21
CA THR A 233 4.85 -20.73 45.36
C THR A 233 6.35 -20.81 45.68
N ALA A 234 7.07 -19.69 45.51
CA ALA A 234 7.96 -18.99 46.49
C ALA A 234 8.81 -17.94 45.73
N ARG A 235 8.64 -16.61 45.93
CA ARG A 235 9.30 -15.73 46.94
C ARG A 235 10.81 -15.99 47.06
N ALA A 236 11.66 -15.10 46.52
CA ALA A 236 12.21 -13.88 47.13
C ALA A 236 13.47 -14.17 47.97
N ASP A 237 14.63 -13.64 47.55
CA ASP A 237 15.54 -12.83 48.39
C ASP A 237 16.87 -12.50 47.66
N ARG A 238 17.24 -11.21 47.69
CA ARG A 238 18.62 -10.68 47.61
C ARG A 238 19.15 -10.55 49.06
N PRO A 239 20.39 -10.08 49.32
CA PRO A 239 21.71 -10.33 48.73
C PRO A 239 22.75 -10.69 49.84
N ARG A 240 24.02 -10.99 49.49
CA ARG A 240 25.17 -10.63 50.37
C ARG A 240 26.53 -10.67 49.64
N MET A 241 27.30 -9.62 49.92
CA MET A 241 28.73 -9.42 49.65
C MET A 241 29.61 -10.47 50.37
N VAL A 242 30.87 -10.64 49.94
CA VAL A 242 32.10 -10.20 50.64
C VAL A 242 33.39 -10.81 50.02
N ALA A 243 34.31 -9.91 49.67
CA ALA A 243 35.78 -9.86 49.77
C ALA A 243 36.76 -10.93 49.23
N GLY A 244 37.92 -10.39 48.82
CA GLY A 244 39.25 -11.03 48.73
C GLY A 244 39.72 -11.15 47.28
N GLY A 245 40.62 -10.33 46.72
CA GLY A 245 41.83 -9.75 47.28
C GLY A 245 43.05 -10.62 46.91
N LYS A 246 43.88 -10.18 45.95
CA LYS A 246 45.36 -10.17 46.05
C LYS A 246 46.05 -9.65 44.78
N ARG A 247 47.04 -8.78 45.05
CA ARG A 247 48.09 -8.23 44.19
C ARG A 247 49.03 -9.28 43.59
N LYS A 248 49.63 -8.95 42.44
CA LYS A 248 51.03 -9.14 41.97
C LYS A 248 51.03 -8.61 40.52
N ARG A 249 51.96 -7.82 40.00
CA ARG A 249 53.28 -7.34 40.38
C ARG A 249 53.49 -5.98 39.69
#